data_AF-A0A8D0GZ32-F1
#
_entry.id   AF-A0A8D0GZ32-F1
#
_cell.length_a   1.000
_cell.length_b   1.000
_cell.length_c   1.000
_cell.angle_alpha   90.00
_cell.angle_beta   90.00
_cell.angle_gamma   90.00
#
_symmetry.space_group_name_H-M   'P 1'
#
loop_
_entity.id
_entity.type
_entity.pdbx_description
1 polymer ?
#
loop_
_entity_poly.entity_id
_entity_poly.type
_entity_poly.pdbx_seq_one_letter_code
_entity_poly.pdbx_strand_id
1 'polypeptide(L)'
;MEECDTEMFDSSQLRRQLCGGSQAAIERMIHFGRELQAMSEQLRRECGKNTANKKMLKDAFSLLAYSDPWSSPVGNQLDPIQREPVCSVLNSAILETHNLPKQPPLALAMGQASQCLGLMARSGIGSCAFATVEDYLH
;
A
#
# COMPACT_ATOMS: atom_id res chain seq x y z
N MET A 1 47.80 2.74 -28.73
CA MET A 1 46.72 1.94 -29.33
C MET A 1 46.50 0.80 -28.37
N GLU A 2 45.88 1.02 -27.21
CA GLU A 2 44.49 1.48 -27.01
C GLU A 2 43.52 0.66 -27.86
N GLU A 3 42.85 -0.31 -27.24
CA GLU A 3 41.42 -0.22 -26.90
C GLU A 3 41.14 -1.26 -25.80
N CYS A 4 40.96 -0.76 -24.57
CA CYS A 4 40.32 -1.54 -23.50
C CYS A 4 38.86 -1.13 -23.56
N ASP A 5 38.02 -1.99 -24.13
CA ASP A 5 36.57 -1.82 -24.21
C ASP A 5 36.02 -1.57 -22.82
N THR A 6 35.86 -0.29 -22.51
CA THR A 6 35.14 0.19 -21.34
C THR A 6 33.67 0.01 -21.66
N GLU A 7 33.19 -1.21 -21.46
CA GLU A 7 31.77 -1.52 -21.38
C GLU A 7 31.18 -0.53 -20.35
N MET A 8 30.46 0.46 -20.86
CA MET A 8 29.75 1.45 -20.07
C MET A 8 28.68 0.72 -19.26
N PHE A 9 29.05 0.28 -18.05
CA PHE A 9 28.11 -0.17 -17.04
C PHE A 9 27.08 0.95 -16.85
N ASP A 10 25.85 0.66 -17.29
CA ASP A 10 24.72 1.57 -17.21
C ASP A 10 24.60 2.08 -15.76
N SER A 11 24.82 3.39 -15.60
CA SER A 11 24.81 4.08 -14.31
C SER A 11 23.44 4.00 -13.63
N SER A 12 22.41 3.58 -14.36
CA SER A 12 21.08 3.27 -13.84
C SER A 12 21.04 2.02 -12.95
N GLN A 13 21.96 1.06 -13.14
CA GLN A 13 22.04 -0.18 -12.35
C GLN A 13 22.75 0.03 -11.01
N LEU A 14 23.80 0.87 -10.96
CA LEU A 14 24.49 1.25 -9.72
C LEU A 14 23.58 2.02 -8.75
N ARG A 15 22.53 2.69 -9.25
CA ARG A 15 21.55 3.41 -8.42
C ARG A 15 20.55 2.52 -7.68
N ARG A 16 20.48 1.22 -7.98
CA ARG A 16 19.45 0.31 -7.43
C ARG A 16 20.00 -0.75 -6.49
N GLN A 17 21.24 -0.61 -6.02
CA GLN A 17 21.79 -1.51 -5.01
C GLN A 17 21.32 -1.07 -3.62
N LEU A 18 20.59 -1.94 -2.92
CA LEU A 18 20.24 -1.80 -1.51
C LEU A 18 21.48 -1.43 -0.70
N CYS A 19 21.30 -0.44 0.17
CA CYS A 19 22.36 0.07 1.05
C CYS A 19 23.56 0.71 0.31
N GLY A 20 23.55 0.82 -1.02
CA GLY A 20 24.63 1.41 -1.82
C GLY A 20 26.02 0.81 -1.58
N GLY A 21 26.07 -0.44 -1.09
CA GLY A 21 27.32 -1.08 -0.64
C GLY A 21 27.90 -0.54 0.68
N SER A 22 27.23 0.40 1.35
CA SER A 22 27.66 0.97 2.63
C SER A 22 27.49 -0.03 3.77
N GLN A 23 28.58 -0.37 4.46
CA GLN A 23 28.55 -1.26 5.63
C GLN A 23 27.55 -0.79 6.70
N ALA A 24 27.52 0.51 7.00
CA ALA A 24 26.57 1.07 7.97
C ALA A 24 25.11 0.88 7.54
N ALA A 25 24.82 0.98 6.23
CA ALA A 25 23.49 0.73 5.72
C ALA A 25 23.12 -0.76 5.74
N ILE A 26 24.08 -1.65 5.48
CA ILE A 26 23.91 -3.11 5.60
C ILE A 26 23.64 -3.51 7.05
N GLU A 27 24.40 -2.98 8.01
CA GLU A 27 24.18 -3.23 9.44
C GLU A 27 22.79 -2.76 9.90
N ARG A 28 22.36 -1.58 9.46
CA ARG A 28 20.98 -1.09 9.69
C ARG A 28 19.93 -2.02 9.10
N MET A 29 20.17 -2.54 7.90
CA MET A 29 19.26 -3.49 7.25
C MET A 29 19.16 -4.81 8.03
N ILE A 30 20.28 -5.33 8.54
CA ILE A 30 20.29 -6.51 9.41
C ILE A 30 19.55 -6.24 10.73
N HIS A 31 19.78 -5.07 11.33
CA HIS A 31 19.07 -4.66 12.55
C HIS A 31 17.56 -4.63 12.31
N PHE A 32 17.13 -3.98 11.23
CA PHE A 32 15.73 -3.92 10.83
C PHE A 32 15.12 -5.32 10.62
N GLY A 33 15.86 -6.24 9.99
CA GLY A 33 15.42 -7.63 9.84
C GLY A 33 15.17 -8.34 11.18
N ARG A 34 15.99 -8.06 12.21
CA ARG A 34 15.78 -8.59 13.58
C ARG A 34 14.55 -7.98 14.25
N GLU A 35 14.34 -6.68 14.09
CA GLU A 35 13.14 -6.00 14.59
C GLU A 35 11.86 -6.55 13.94
N LEU A 36 11.91 -6.79 12.63
CA LEU A 36 10.79 -7.38 11.88
C LEU A 36 10.46 -8.81 12.38
N GLN A 37 11.48 -9.61 12.67
CA GLN A 37 11.30 -10.94 13.25
C GLN A 37 10.67 -10.86 14.66
N ALA A 38 11.16 -9.96 15.51
CA ALA A 38 10.60 -9.75 16.85
C ALA A 38 9.13 -9.31 16.79
N MET A 39 8.79 -8.40 15.88
CA MET A 39 7.41 -7.97 15.62
C MET A 39 6.54 -9.15 15.16
N SER A 40 7.03 -10.02 14.27
CA SER A 40 6.27 -11.21 13.88
C SER A 40 6.01 -12.16 15.04
N GLU A 41 6.96 -12.31 15.96
CA GLU A 41 6.78 -13.17 17.13
C GLU A 41 5.75 -12.59 18.09
N GLN A 42 5.75 -11.27 18.28
CA GLN A 42 4.73 -10.56 19.04
C GLN A 42 3.35 -10.73 18.41
N LEU A 43 3.20 -10.46 17.12
CA LEU A 43 1.93 -10.63 16.39
C LEU A 43 1.41 -12.07 16.46
N ARG A 44 2.30 -13.07 16.46
CA ARG A 44 1.91 -14.47 16.64
C ARG A 44 1.38 -14.77 18.04
N ARG A 45 1.89 -14.09 19.08
CA ARG A 45 1.38 -14.21 20.46
C ARG A 45 0.01 -13.56 20.60
N GLU A 46 -0.18 -12.40 19.99
CA GLU A 46 -1.42 -11.60 20.09
C GLU A 46 -2.55 -12.17 19.21
N CYS A 47 -2.25 -12.54 17.96
CA CYS A 47 -3.26 -12.93 16.97
C CYS A 47 -3.26 -14.43 16.65
N GLY A 48 -2.36 -15.22 17.25
CA GLY A 48 -2.20 -16.63 16.91
C GLY A 48 -1.68 -16.86 15.49
N LYS A 49 -2.13 -17.95 14.86
CA LYS A 49 -1.74 -18.30 13.47
C LYS A 49 -2.52 -17.43 12.48
N ASN A 50 -1.89 -16.36 12.00
CA ASN A 50 -2.45 -15.48 10.99
C ASN A 50 -1.69 -15.63 9.66
N THR A 51 -2.40 -16.07 8.61
CA THR A 51 -1.82 -16.31 7.27
C THR A 51 -1.41 -15.00 6.57
N ALA A 52 -2.15 -13.91 6.79
CA ALA A 52 -1.81 -12.60 6.26
C ALA A 52 -0.51 -12.07 6.89
N ASN A 53 -0.39 -12.12 8.22
CA ASN A 53 0.84 -11.70 8.91
C ASN A 53 2.05 -12.51 8.45
N LYS A 54 1.88 -13.84 8.30
CA LYS A 54 2.94 -14.72 7.78
C LYS A 54 3.33 -14.36 6.34
N LYS A 55 2.36 -14.01 5.49
CA LYS A 55 2.63 -13.57 4.11
C LYS A 55 3.37 -12.25 4.10
N MET A 56 2.91 -11.24 4.86
CA MET A 56 3.57 -9.93 4.94
C MET A 56 5.02 -10.03 5.40
N LEU A 57 5.30 -10.87 6.41
CA LEU A 57 6.65 -11.13 6.86
C LEU A 57 7.53 -11.73 5.75
N LYS A 58 7.01 -12.73 5.04
CA LYS A 58 7.72 -13.37 3.93
C LYS A 58 7.99 -12.38 2.79
N ASP A 59 7.02 -11.54 2.45
CA ASP A 59 7.16 -10.53 1.41
C ASP A 59 8.24 -9.50 1.80
N ALA A 60 8.20 -9.00 3.04
CA ALA A 60 9.20 -8.05 3.54
C ALA A 60 10.62 -8.64 3.52
N PHE A 61 10.82 -9.89 3.96
CA PHE A 61 12.13 -10.55 3.84
C PHE A 61 12.52 -10.84 2.39
N SER A 62 11.55 -11.06 1.50
CA SER A 62 11.82 -11.22 0.07
C SER A 62 12.34 -9.94 -0.57
N LEU A 63 11.99 -8.75 -0.05
CA LEU A 63 12.60 -7.49 -0.48
C LEU A 63 14.02 -7.34 0.06
N LEU A 64 14.25 -7.70 1.33
CA LEU A 64 15.56 -7.59 2.00
C LEU A 64 16.61 -8.58 1.47
N ALA A 65 16.17 -9.72 0.90
CA ALA A 65 17.07 -10.78 0.44
C ALA A 65 17.75 -10.51 -0.90
N TYR A 66 17.29 -9.50 -1.66
CA TYR A 66 17.81 -9.19 -2.98
C TYR A 66 18.67 -7.94 -2.93
N SER A 67 19.67 -7.83 -3.81
CA SER A 67 20.49 -6.62 -3.90
C SER A 67 19.71 -5.45 -4.53
N ASP A 68 18.82 -5.74 -5.48
CA ASP A 68 17.85 -4.79 -6.03
C ASP A 68 16.44 -5.19 -5.54
N PRO A 69 15.77 -4.39 -4.68
CA PRO A 69 14.43 -4.68 -4.19
C PRO A 69 13.38 -4.88 -5.30
N TRP A 70 13.53 -4.18 -6.43
CA TRP A 70 12.58 -4.28 -7.55
C TRP A 70 12.73 -5.58 -8.33
N SER A 71 13.87 -6.25 -8.22
CA SER A 71 14.09 -7.59 -8.80
C SER A 71 13.49 -8.73 -7.98
N SER A 72 13.02 -8.44 -6.75
CA SER A 72 12.36 -9.41 -5.89
C SER A 72 11.05 -9.93 -6.52
N PRO A 73 10.60 -11.16 -6.22
CA PRO A 73 9.28 -11.66 -6.61
C PRO A 73 8.11 -10.78 -6.17
N VAL A 74 8.33 -9.88 -5.19
CA VAL A 74 7.35 -8.92 -4.68
C VAL A 74 7.76 -7.46 -4.93
N GLY A 75 8.65 -7.22 -5.90
CA GLY A 75 9.13 -5.87 -6.24
C GLY A 75 8.03 -4.90 -6.65
N ASN A 76 6.92 -5.41 -7.20
CA ASN A 76 5.72 -4.63 -7.54
C ASN A 76 5.09 -3.89 -6.34
N GLN A 77 5.36 -4.30 -5.10
CA GLN A 77 4.91 -3.60 -3.90
C GLN A 77 5.55 -2.21 -3.75
N LEU A 78 6.68 -1.98 -4.42
CA LEU A 78 7.39 -0.70 -4.42
C LEU A 78 6.90 0.26 -5.51
N ASP A 79 6.01 -0.19 -6.39
CA ASP A 79 5.46 0.66 -7.44
C ASP A 79 4.69 1.83 -6.83
N PRO A 80 4.83 3.06 -7.35
CA PRO A 80 4.14 4.23 -6.81
C PRO A 80 2.62 4.06 -6.72
N ILE A 81 2.03 3.26 -7.63
CA ILE A 81 0.59 2.96 -7.63
C ILE A 81 0.13 2.23 -6.35
N GLN A 82 1.02 1.49 -5.69
CA GLN A 82 0.72 0.79 -4.43
C GLN A 82 0.68 1.74 -3.23
N ARG A 83 1.04 3.02 -3.38
CA ARG A 83 0.94 4.01 -2.30
C ARG A 83 -0.50 4.37 -1.99
N GLU A 84 -1.36 4.47 -3.00
CA GLU A 84 -2.76 4.89 -2.83
C GLU A 84 -3.54 3.95 -1.89
N PRO A 85 -3.49 2.61 -2.07
CA PRO A 85 -4.16 1.69 -1.14
C PRO A 85 -3.60 1.77 0.28
N VAL A 86 -2.28 1.91 0.44
CA VAL A 86 -1.63 2.02 1.76
C VAL A 86 -2.08 3.29 2.48
N CYS A 87 -2.07 4.43 1.79
CA CYS A 87 -2.54 5.70 2.32
C CYS A 87 -4.02 5.64 2.70
N SER A 88 -4.87 5.02 1.87
CA SER A 88 -6.29 4.85 2.17
C SER A 88 -6.54 4.03 3.45
N VAL A 89 -5.86 2.89 3.60
CA VAL A 89 -5.96 2.05 4.80
C VAL A 89 -5.44 2.79 6.03
N LEU A 90 -4.30 3.47 5.92
CA LEU A 90 -3.72 4.24 7.02
C LEU A 90 -4.65 5.38 7.46
N ASN A 91 -5.14 6.18 6.51
CA ASN A 91 -6.06 7.28 6.79
C ASN A 91 -7.34 6.78 7.48
N SER A 92 -7.85 5.63 7.03
CA SER A 92 -9.03 5.00 7.65
C SER A 92 -8.75 4.53 9.08
N ALA A 93 -7.58 3.96 9.35
CA ALA A 93 -7.18 3.52 10.69
C ALA A 93 -6.96 4.69 11.65
N ILE A 94 -6.42 5.82 11.17
CA ILE A 94 -6.30 7.06 11.94
C ILE A 94 -7.69 7.55 12.35
N LEU A 95 -8.61 7.66 11.40
CA LEU A 95 -9.99 8.09 11.68
C LEU A 95 -10.65 7.18 12.71
N GLU A 96 -10.52 5.86 12.55
CA GLU A 96 -11.06 4.86 13.49
C GLU A 96 -10.47 5.01 14.90
N THR A 97 -9.16 5.28 15.01
CA THR A 97 -8.49 5.51 16.31
C THR A 97 -9.03 6.75 17.02
N HIS A 98 -9.44 7.77 16.27
CA HIS A 98 -10.09 8.97 16.78
C HIS A 98 -11.62 8.86 16.89
N ASN A 99 -12.21 7.68 16.65
CA ASN A 99 -13.66 7.46 16.57
C ASN A 99 -14.36 8.38 15.56
N LEU A 100 -13.66 8.77 14.50
CA LEU A 100 -14.19 9.55 13.38
C LEU A 100 -14.67 8.61 12.27
N PRO A 101 -15.70 9.00 11.51
CA PRO A 101 -16.21 8.18 10.42
C PRO A 101 -15.17 8.06 9.30
N LYS A 102 -14.98 6.84 8.77
CA LYS A 102 -14.06 6.54 7.65
C LYS A 102 -14.45 7.25 6.35
N GLN A 103 -15.72 7.64 6.25
CA GLN A 103 -16.26 8.39 5.12
C GLN A 103 -16.78 9.74 5.62
N PRO A 104 -16.53 10.82 4.86
CA PRO A 104 -17.08 12.12 5.24
C PRO A 104 -18.62 12.05 5.23
N PRO A 105 -19.30 12.74 6.17
CA PRO A 105 -20.76 12.74 6.26
C PRO A 105 -21.47 13.08 4.94
N LEU A 106 -20.86 13.96 4.14
CA LEU A 106 -21.37 14.31 2.81
C LEU A 106 -21.37 13.12 1.85
N ALA A 107 -20.27 12.36 1.77
CA ALA A 107 -20.22 11.18 0.90
C ALA A 107 -21.22 10.10 1.33
N LEU A 108 -21.44 9.95 2.64
CA LEU A 108 -22.46 9.05 3.18
C LEU A 108 -23.88 9.52 2.79
N ALA A 109 -24.20 10.79 3.01
CA ALA A 109 -25.50 11.36 2.66
C ALA A 109 -25.78 11.25 1.16
N MET A 110 -24.76 11.49 0.33
CA MET A 110 -24.82 11.30 -1.11
C MET A 110 -25.08 9.86 -1.51
N GLY A 111 -24.34 8.90 -0.95
CA GLY A 111 -24.56 7.47 -1.23
C GLY A 111 -25.97 7.00 -0.81
N GLN A 112 -26.48 7.50 0.32
CA GLN A 112 -27.85 7.27 0.77
C GLN A 112 -28.88 7.89 -0.18
N ALA A 113 -28.65 9.11 -0.65
CA ALA A 113 -29.52 9.77 -1.64
C ALA A 113 -29.57 8.99 -2.96
N SER A 114 -28.42 8.56 -3.49
CA SER A 114 -28.35 7.73 -4.70
C SER A 114 -29.08 6.39 -4.53
N GLN A 115 -28.93 5.73 -3.37
CA GLN A 115 -29.71 4.51 -3.06
C GLN A 115 -31.21 4.78 -3.00
N CYS A 116 -31.63 5.88 -2.35
CA CYS A 116 -33.03 6.27 -2.24
C CYS A 116 -33.66 6.45 -3.63
N LEU A 117 -32.98 7.17 -4.54
CA LEU A 117 -33.44 7.33 -5.92
C LEU A 117 -33.56 5.98 -6.65
N GLY A 118 -32.60 5.07 -6.46
CA GLY A 118 -32.69 3.71 -7.01
C GLY A 118 -33.88 2.91 -6.48
N LEU A 119 -34.21 3.05 -5.18
CA LEU A 119 -35.39 2.42 -4.58
C LEU A 119 -36.69 3.05 -5.10
N MET A 120 -36.73 4.37 -5.25
CA MET A 120 -37.87 5.10 -5.83
C MET A 120 -38.15 4.64 -7.27
N ALA A 121 -37.11 4.53 -8.10
CA ALA A 121 -37.24 4.04 -9.48
C ALA A 121 -37.82 2.62 -9.53
N ARG A 122 -37.32 1.70 -8.69
CA ARG A 122 -37.81 0.32 -8.59
C ARG A 122 -39.24 0.22 -8.07
N SER A 123 -39.67 1.21 -7.29
CA SER A 123 -41.03 1.31 -6.76
C SER A 123 -41.99 2.05 -7.72
N GLY A 124 -41.51 2.44 -8.91
CA GLY A 124 -42.31 3.14 -9.92
C GLY A 124 -42.55 4.61 -9.63
N ILE A 125 -41.78 5.24 -8.73
CA ILE A 125 -41.91 6.66 -8.40
C ILE A 125 -41.13 7.48 -9.43
N GLY A 126 -41.82 7.93 -10.48
CA GLY A 126 -41.19 8.64 -11.61
C GLY A 126 -40.47 9.94 -11.25
N SER A 127 -40.78 10.58 -10.11
CA SER A 127 -40.12 11.81 -9.67
C SER A 127 -38.62 11.67 -9.46
N CYS A 128 -38.10 10.46 -9.22
CA CYS A 128 -36.66 10.23 -9.08
C CYS A 128 -35.88 10.43 -10.38
N ALA A 129 -36.53 10.37 -11.55
CA ALA A 129 -35.88 10.56 -12.85
C ALA A 129 -35.39 12.01 -13.08
N PHE A 130 -35.89 12.96 -12.30
CA PHE A 130 -35.52 14.37 -12.37
C PHE A 130 -34.49 14.80 -11.31
N ALA A 131 -34.04 13.87 -10.47
CA ALA A 131 -33.07 14.14 -9.43
C ALA A 131 -31.76 13.42 -9.75
N THR A 132 -30.71 14.18 -10.03
CA THR A 132 -29.34 13.67 -10.25
C THR A 132 -28.47 14.16 -9.11
N VAL A 133 -27.98 13.24 -8.28
CA VAL A 133 -27.13 13.60 -7.13
C VAL A 133 -25.75 14.05 -7.61
N GLU A 134 -25.30 13.56 -8.78
CA GLU A 134 -24.03 13.97 -9.38
C GLU A 134 -23.96 15.46 -9.75
N ASP A 135 -25.09 16.09 -10.08
CA ASP A 135 -25.14 17.51 -10.49
C ASP A 135 -24.63 18.48 -9.39
N TYR A 136 -24.57 18.01 -8.15
CA TYR A 136 -24.14 18.79 -6.98
C TYR A 136 -22.65 18.61 -6.61
N LEU A 137 -21.88 17.83 -7.39
CA LEU A 137 -20.46 17.53 -7.13
C LEU A 137 -19.45 18.46 -7.85
N HIS A 138 -19.93 19.52 -8.50
CA HIS A 138 -19.14 20.39 -9.38
C HIS A 138 -18.51 21.56 -8.64
#